data_AF-A0A496QHQ6-F1
#
_entry.id   AF-A0A496QHQ6-F1
#
_cell.length_a   1.000
_cell.length_b   1.000
_cell.length_c   1.000
_cell.angle_alpha   90.00
_cell.angle_beta   90.00
_cell.angle_gamma   90.00
#
_symmetry.space_group_name_H-M   'P 1'
#
loop_
_entity.id
_entity.type
_entity.pdbx_description
1 polymer ?
#
loop_
_entity_poly.entity_id
_entity_poly.type
_entity_poly.pdbx_seq_one_letter_code
_entity_poly.pdbx_strand_id
1 'polypeptide(L)'
;NQHLIDAGWLDLLSAKRLAGPSLHAFINRALGHFSHRIVPWVVEQEFSGRVIYAGGDDVLCLAPAEDAIDIAARLMQLFSAAWVIDTDYQADPWKWRNRDWQGSYDLKAARKRFQIPKQPNPGDAIRLPVPHQDQLEIHCSEREGISIQEADGMLLPMLGHGCSLSAGIVYGHYKTPLGVMLSEARRLLDEMAKERAGRRSIALGHFSRNGLKTQFAVSWDEGGRLKGTKILKDVCNGFKKNSLSRRLPYKLREIMPLVTAARRQIIKQEDHEKASIQWNRLIAGFFANACDSMEKNIFKKEDRKTKEAKEAAFRAWKQGIKLYAEQDGTTPYPAEKAVDGLLVCRYLAGEEEDEQ
;
A
#
# COMPACT_ATOMS: atom_id res chain seq x y z
N ASN A 1 -20.55 0.44 39.73
CA ASN A 1 -20.97 1.16 38.51
C ASN A 1 -22.48 1.33 38.34
N GLN A 2 -23.35 0.87 39.26
CA GLN A 2 -24.81 1.01 39.11
C GLN A 2 -25.26 2.47 38.88
N HIS A 3 -24.69 3.43 39.60
CA HIS A 3 -24.98 4.86 39.40
C HIS A 3 -24.65 5.39 37.99
N LEU A 4 -23.66 4.83 37.28
CA LEU A 4 -23.35 5.22 35.90
C LEU A 4 -24.38 4.64 34.93
N ILE A 5 -24.84 3.41 35.20
CA ILE A 5 -25.89 2.73 34.43
C ILE A 5 -27.21 3.49 34.59
N ASP A 6 -27.59 3.80 35.83
CA ASP A 6 -28.82 4.52 36.16
C ASP A 6 -28.83 5.94 35.58
N ALA A 7 -27.66 6.57 35.41
CA ALA A 7 -27.50 7.87 34.78
C ALA A 7 -27.38 7.81 33.24
N GLY A 8 -27.58 6.64 32.61
CA GLY A 8 -27.58 6.48 31.15
C GLY A 8 -26.21 6.60 30.48
N TRP A 9 -25.10 6.49 31.23
CA TRP A 9 -23.75 6.65 30.66
C TRP A 9 -23.38 5.56 29.66
N LEU A 10 -23.93 4.36 29.80
CA LEU A 10 -23.73 3.28 28.83
C LEU A 10 -24.30 3.64 27.44
N ASP A 11 -25.42 4.35 27.40
CA ASP A 11 -26.03 4.82 26.16
C ASP A 11 -25.18 5.90 25.50
N LEU A 12 -24.58 6.80 26.30
CA LEU A 12 -23.64 7.82 25.84
C LEU A 12 -22.31 7.22 25.33
N LEU A 13 -21.80 6.17 25.96
CA LEU A 13 -20.60 5.46 25.49
C LEU A 13 -20.85 4.71 24.18
N SER A 14 -22.08 4.27 23.95
CA SER A 14 -22.51 3.62 22.71
C SER A 14 -22.87 4.63 21.61
N ALA A 15 -23.12 5.89 21.99
CA ALA A 15 -23.47 6.94 21.06
C ALA A 15 -22.27 7.37 20.20
N LYS A 16 -22.54 7.70 18.94
CA LYS A 16 -21.53 8.27 18.05
C LYS A 16 -21.10 9.63 18.61
N ARG A 17 -19.79 9.82 18.80
CA ARG A 17 -19.22 11.06 19.33
C ARG A 17 -19.66 12.26 18.49
N LEU A 18 -20.23 13.27 19.14
CA LEU A 18 -20.63 14.51 18.49
C LEU A 18 -19.41 15.27 17.98
N ALA A 19 -19.46 15.70 16.72
CA ALA A 19 -18.42 16.52 16.11
C ALA A 19 -18.66 18.00 16.44
N GLY A 20 -18.05 18.46 17.53
CA GLY A 20 -18.09 19.87 17.93
C GLY A 20 -17.08 20.74 17.15
N PRO A 21 -17.22 22.07 17.18
CA PRO A 21 -16.30 23.00 16.50
C PRO A 21 -14.82 22.78 16.82
N SER A 22 -14.48 22.45 18.07
CA SER A 22 -13.10 22.18 18.48
C SER A 22 -12.52 20.93 17.80
N LEU A 23 -13.33 19.88 17.61
CA LEU A 23 -12.90 18.67 16.88
C LEU A 23 -12.72 18.97 15.40
N HIS A 24 -13.62 19.75 14.80
CA HIS A 24 -13.48 20.21 13.41
C HIS A 24 -12.20 21.03 13.21
N ALA A 25 -11.92 21.98 14.10
CA ALA A 25 -10.70 22.78 14.06
C ALA A 25 -9.43 21.92 14.19
N PHE A 26 -9.46 20.89 15.05
CA PHE A 26 -8.37 19.92 15.18
C PHE A 26 -8.14 19.13 13.90
N ILE A 27 -9.19 18.54 13.33
CA ILE A 27 -9.09 17.77 12.07
C ILE A 27 -8.55 18.64 10.95
N ASN A 28 -9.08 19.87 10.80
CA ASN A 28 -8.62 20.81 9.79
C ASN A 28 -7.14 21.18 9.98
N ARG A 29 -6.67 21.33 11.22
CA ARG A 29 -5.26 21.60 11.51
C ARG A 29 -4.37 20.42 11.12
N ALA A 30 -4.75 19.19 11.48
CA ALA A 30 -4.00 17.99 11.12
C ALA A 30 -3.95 17.80 9.59
N LEU A 31 -5.08 17.98 8.90
CA LEU A 31 -5.16 17.95 7.43
C LEU A 31 -4.35 19.07 6.78
N GLY A 32 -4.30 20.26 7.39
CA GLY A 32 -3.46 21.38 6.96
C GLY A 32 -1.97 21.06 7.08
N HIS A 33 -1.53 20.48 8.20
CA HIS A 33 -0.16 20.00 8.35
C HIS A 33 0.18 18.92 7.31
N PHE A 34 -0.72 17.97 7.08
CA PHE A 34 -0.50 16.93 6.09
C PHE A 34 -0.35 17.50 4.68
N SER A 35 -1.35 18.23 4.18
CA SER A 35 -1.40 18.71 2.79
C SER A 35 -0.38 19.80 2.47
N HIS A 36 -0.14 20.76 3.37
CA HIS A 36 0.74 21.89 3.06
C HIS A 36 2.20 21.68 3.46
N ARG A 37 2.49 20.73 4.36
CA ARG A 37 3.82 20.57 4.95
C ARG A 37 4.43 19.21 4.66
N ILE A 38 3.69 18.14 4.93
CA ILE A 38 4.17 16.77 4.77
C ILE A 38 4.19 16.36 3.30
N VAL A 39 3.06 16.46 2.60
CA VAL A 39 2.92 16.01 1.20
C VAL A 39 3.96 16.63 0.28
N PRO A 40 4.21 17.96 0.29
CA PRO A 40 5.15 18.58 -0.62
C PRO A 40 6.58 18.10 -0.41
N TRP A 41 6.98 17.98 0.86
CA TRP A 41 8.32 17.51 1.21
C TRP A 41 8.50 16.04 0.86
N VAL A 42 7.55 15.17 1.22
CA VAL A 42 7.64 13.74 0.91
C VAL A 42 7.74 13.55 -0.60
N VAL A 43 6.82 14.12 -1.37
CA VAL A 43 6.77 13.89 -2.81
C VAL A 43 7.98 14.49 -3.54
N GLU A 44 8.46 15.68 -3.16
CA GLU A 44 9.44 16.42 -3.96
C GLU A 44 10.86 16.48 -3.37
N GLN A 45 11.03 16.24 -2.07
CA GLN A 45 12.32 16.29 -1.37
C GLN A 45 12.77 14.90 -0.91
N GLU A 46 11.86 14.10 -0.34
CA GLU A 46 12.15 12.73 0.07
C GLU A 46 12.22 11.76 -1.13
N PHE A 47 11.48 12.09 -2.18
CA PHE A 47 11.43 11.39 -3.48
C PHE A 47 11.53 12.39 -4.63
N SER A 48 11.59 11.88 -5.87
CA SER A 48 11.76 12.70 -7.07
C SER A 48 10.44 13.03 -7.78
N GLY A 49 9.32 13.03 -7.05
CA GLY A 49 8.00 13.35 -7.58
C GLY A 49 7.74 14.84 -7.76
N ARG A 50 6.53 15.14 -8.26
CA ARG A 50 6.00 16.49 -8.43
C ARG A 50 4.54 16.56 -7.99
N VAL A 51 4.24 17.41 -7.02
CA VAL A 51 2.88 17.65 -6.52
C VAL A 51 2.14 18.55 -7.50
N ILE A 52 0.98 18.09 -7.96
CA ILE A 52 0.02 18.88 -8.75
C ILE A 52 -1.03 19.48 -7.81
N TYR A 53 -1.56 18.67 -6.89
CA TYR A 53 -2.58 19.06 -5.92
C TYR A 53 -2.37 18.35 -4.59
N ALA A 54 -2.56 19.08 -3.50
CA ALA A 54 -2.58 18.56 -2.13
C ALA A 54 -3.54 19.42 -1.31
N GLY A 55 -4.74 18.91 -1.06
CA GLY A 55 -5.79 19.63 -0.34
C GLY A 55 -6.48 18.73 0.65
N GLY A 56 -6.19 18.93 1.94
CA GLY A 56 -6.67 18.02 2.99
C GLY A 56 -6.05 16.63 2.86
N ASP A 57 -6.89 15.61 2.66
CA ASP A 57 -6.49 14.21 2.46
C ASP A 57 -6.30 13.83 0.98
N ASP A 58 -6.82 14.63 0.04
CA ASP A 58 -6.70 14.38 -1.39
C ASP A 58 -5.35 14.87 -1.94
N VAL A 59 -4.63 13.96 -2.62
CA VAL A 59 -3.31 14.22 -3.20
C VAL A 59 -3.26 13.74 -4.66
N LEU A 60 -2.73 14.59 -5.53
CA LEU A 60 -2.37 14.25 -6.91
C LEU A 60 -0.92 14.65 -7.18
N CYS A 61 -0.12 13.68 -7.60
CA CYS A 61 1.27 13.91 -7.98
C CYS A 61 1.67 13.07 -9.19
N LEU A 62 2.73 13.51 -9.86
CA LEU A 62 3.47 12.71 -10.84
C LEU A 62 4.73 12.17 -10.15
N ALA A 63 5.07 10.92 -10.42
CA ALA A 63 6.24 10.28 -9.82
C ALA A 63 6.97 9.41 -10.83
N PRO A 64 8.30 9.24 -10.68
CA PRO A 64 9.02 8.15 -11.33
C PRO A 64 8.39 6.80 -10.98
N ALA A 65 8.40 5.86 -11.92
CA ALA A 65 7.74 4.56 -11.74
C ALA A 65 8.33 3.77 -10.55
N GLU A 66 9.62 3.94 -10.26
CA GLU A 66 10.29 3.28 -9.14
C GLU A 66 9.93 3.86 -7.76
N ASP A 67 9.55 5.14 -7.69
CA ASP A 67 9.25 5.85 -6.44
C ASP A 67 7.75 5.81 -6.09
N ALA A 68 6.86 5.60 -7.08
CA ALA A 68 5.42 5.81 -6.91
C ALA A 68 4.80 4.99 -5.76
N ILE A 69 5.18 3.72 -5.61
CA ILE A 69 4.71 2.86 -4.51
C ILE A 69 5.21 3.38 -3.16
N ASP A 70 6.45 3.84 -3.10
CA ASP A 70 7.09 4.30 -1.86
C ASP A 70 6.57 5.66 -1.40
N ILE A 71 6.32 6.58 -2.32
CA ILE A 71 5.63 7.83 -2.05
C ILE A 71 4.28 7.55 -1.41
N ALA A 72 3.46 6.70 -2.03
CA ALA A 72 2.12 6.41 -1.53
C ALA A 72 2.16 5.71 -0.16
N ALA A 73 3.10 4.77 0.03
CA ALA A 73 3.32 4.10 1.31
C ALA A 73 3.74 5.09 2.40
N ARG A 74 4.62 6.04 2.08
CA ARG A 74 5.14 7.03 3.03
C ARG A 74 4.08 8.02 3.45
N LEU A 75 3.32 8.54 2.49
CA LEU A 75 2.17 9.41 2.77
C LEU A 75 1.15 8.71 3.66
N MET A 76 0.85 7.45 3.38
CA MET A 76 -0.02 6.61 4.22
C MET A 76 0.55 6.42 5.64
N GLN A 77 1.86 6.17 5.77
CA GLN A 77 2.54 6.02 7.06
C GLN A 77 2.37 7.27 7.93
N LEU A 78 2.65 8.45 7.37
CA LEU A 78 2.57 9.72 8.08
C LEU A 78 1.12 10.14 8.37
N PHE A 79 0.20 9.91 7.43
CA PHE A 79 -1.22 10.24 7.62
C PHE A 79 -1.87 9.44 8.75
N SER A 80 -1.51 8.16 8.88
CA SER A 80 -2.05 7.25 9.88
C SER A 80 -1.33 7.32 11.23
N ALA A 81 -0.28 8.14 11.34
CA ALA A 81 0.41 8.33 12.59
C ALA A 81 -0.48 9.07 13.59
N ALA A 82 -0.28 8.84 14.89
CA ALA A 82 -0.89 9.69 15.93
C ALA A 82 -0.13 11.02 16.07
N TRP A 83 1.18 10.95 15.91
CA TRP A 83 2.10 12.07 16.06
C TRP A 83 3.17 11.99 14.97
N VAL A 84 3.58 13.16 14.48
CA VAL A 84 4.74 13.31 13.59
C VAL A 84 5.64 14.39 14.17
N ILE A 85 6.93 14.12 14.28
CA ILE A 85 7.95 15.10 14.65
C ILE A 85 8.44 15.73 13.36
N ASP A 86 8.35 17.06 13.26
CA ASP A 86 9.00 17.84 12.21
C ASP A 86 10.30 18.45 12.75
N THR A 87 11.43 17.87 12.37
CA THR A 87 12.75 18.31 12.81
C THR A 87 13.19 19.63 12.14
N ASP A 88 12.46 20.10 11.13
CA ASP A 88 12.72 21.37 10.44
C ASP A 88 11.43 22.19 10.35
N TYR A 89 10.83 22.45 11.51
CA TYR A 89 9.54 23.13 11.61
C TYR A 89 9.61 24.64 11.31
N GLN A 90 10.79 25.20 11.13
CA GLN A 90 10.97 26.60 10.74
C GLN A 90 11.13 26.75 9.22
N ALA A 91 11.50 25.67 8.51
CA ALA A 91 11.56 25.71 7.06
C ALA A 91 10.20 26.01 6.45
N ASP A 92 10.23 27.03 5.58
CA ASP A 92 9.13 27.43 4.73
C ASP A 92 8.74 26.28 3.78
N PRO A 93 7.49 25.78 3.87
CA PRO A 93 6.99 24.82 2.89
C PRO A 93 7.14 25.40 1.49
N TRP A 94 7.56 24.59 0.51
CA TRP A 94 7.71 24.99 -0.90
C TRP A 94 8.89 25.90 -1.25
N LYS A 95 9.76 26.29 -0.30
CA LYS A 95 10.92 27.15 -0.58
C LYS A 95 11.78 26.68 -1.76
N TRP A 96 11.89 25.36 -1.94
CA TRP A 96 12.66 24.74 -3.04
C TRP A 96 12.06 24.97 -4.45
N ARG A 97 10.83 25.47 -4.55
CA ARG A 97 10.20 25.85 -5.82
C ARG A 97 10.51 27.28 -6.22
N ASN A 98 11.11 28.09 -5.35
CA ASN A 98 11.47 29.45 -5.67
C ASN A 98 12.66 29.47 -6.65
N ARG A 99 12.67 30.44 -7.58
CA ARG A 99 13.70 30.54 -8.63
C ARG A 99 15.10 30.80 -8.09
N ASP A 100 15.20 31.43 -6.93
CA ASP A 100 16.41 31.81 -6.23
C ASP A 100 16.89 30.75 -5.23
N TRP A 101 16.24 29.59 -5.16
CA TRP A 101 16.63 28.53 -4.25
C TRP A 101 17.96 27.88 -4.65
N GLN A 102 18.91 27.80 -3.71
CA GLN A 102 20.26 27.27 -3.91
C GLN A 102 20.58 26.11 -2.95
N GLY A 103 19.69 25.13 -2.83
CA GLY A 103 19.93 23.95 -1.98
C GLY A 103 20.51 22.77 -2.74
N SER A 104 21.16 21.87 -2.00
CA SER A 104 21.56 20.55 -2.48
C SER A 104 20.51 19.51 -2.14
N TYR A 105 20.23 18.61 -3.08
CA TYR A 105 19.29 17.51 -2.87
C TYR A 105 19.98 16.33 -2.18
N ASP A 106 19.69 16.10 -0.89
CA ASP A 106 20.15 14.93 -0.14
C ASP A 106 18.94 14.10 0.33
N LEU A 107 18.72 12.97 -0.35
CA LEU A 107 17.65 12.02 -0.05
C LEU A 107 17.72 11.46 1.39
N LYS A 108 18.93 11.20 1.89
CA LYS A 108 19.09 10.62 3.23
C LYS A 108 18.78 11.64 4.31
N ALA A 109 19.18 12.89 4.10
CA ALA A 109 18.81 13.99 4.99
C ALA A 109 17.31 14.30 4.90
N ALA A 110 16.72 14.30 3.70
CA ALA A 110 15.31 14.59 3.50
C ALA A 110 14.37 13.62 4.25
N ARG A 111 14.73 12.33 4.29
CA ARG A 111 14.01 11.28 5.06
C ARG A 111 14.03 11.48 6.56
N LYS A 112 14.95 12.30 7.08
CA LYS A 112 15.08 12.58 8.51
C LYS A 112 14.10 13.64 9.02
N ARG A 113 13.48 14.45 8.15
CA ARG A 113 12.62 15.56 8.58
C ARG A 113 11.39 15.12 9.36
N PHE A 114 10.62 14.19 8.80
CA PHE A 114 9.37 13.73 9.40
C PHE A 114 9.55 12.38 10.06
N GLN A 115 9.67 12.36 11.38
CA GLN A 115 9.81 11.13 12.16
C GLN A 115 8.51 10.79 12.88
N ILE A 116 8.25 9.49 13.06
CA ILE A 116 7.06 9.03 13.77
C ILE A 116 7.53 8.37 15.07
N PRO A 117 7.17 8.92 16.25
CA PRO A 117 7.43 8.23 17.51
C PRO A 117 6.53 7.00 17.59
N LYS A 118 7.15 5.84 17.80
CA LYS A 118 6.49 4.55 17.90
C LYS A 118 5.68 4.50 19.20
N GLN A 119 4.40 4.16 19.07
CA GLN A 119 3.58 3.89 20.25
C GLN A 119 4.03 2.57 20.90
N PRO A 120 4.18 2.51 22.24
CA PRO A 120 4.68 1.33 22.93
C PRO A 120 3.79 0.11 22.73
N ASN A 121 2.47 0.31 22.78
CA ASN A 121 1.45 -0.72 22.63
C ASN A 121 0.44 -0.31 21.55
N PRO A 122 0.47 -0.92 20.35
CA PRO A 122 -0.52 -0.66 19.31
C PRO A 122 -1.93 -1.02 19.81
N GLY A 123 -2.83 -0.03 19.82
CA GLY A 123 -4.23 -0.20 20.27
C GLY A 123 -4.53 0.38 21.65
N ASP A 124 -3.51 0.75 22.43
CA ASP A 124 -3.70 1.52 23.66
C ASP A 124 -4.10 2.97 23.35
N ALA A 125 -4.53 3.70 24.38
CA ALA A 125 -4.81 5.12 24.27
C ALA A 125 -3.58 5.89 23.74
N ILE A 126 -3.81 6.73 22.73
CA ILE A 126 -2.78 7.60 22.18
C ILE A 126 -2.25 8.48 23.31
N ARG A 127 -0.93 8.39 23.58
CA ARG A 127 -0.24 9.27 24.53
C ARG A 127 0.75 10.18 23.81
N LEU A 128 1.16 11.24 24.52
CA LEU A 128 2.29 12.05 24.08
C LEU A 128 3.56 11.19 24.06
N PRO A 129 4.44 11.39 23.07
CA PRO A 129 5.74 10.74 23.05
C PRO A 129 6.60 11.24 24.22
N VAL A 130 7.38 10.33 24.81
CA VAL A 130 8.29 10.63 25.91
C VAL A 130 9.71 10.69 25.36
N PRO A 131 10.37 11.86 25.43
CA PRO A 131 11.75 12.02 24.99
C PRO A 131 12.68 10.98 25.63
N HIS A 132 13.67 10.50 24.87
CA HIS A 132 14.67 9.50 25.29
C HIS A 132 14.15 8.11 25.69
N GLN A 133 12.82 7.89 25.67
CA GLN A 133 12.21 6.60 25.98
C GLN A 133 11.56 5.95 24.76
N ASP A 134 10.85 6.74 23.97
CA ASP A 134 10.16 6.23 22.78
C ASP A 134 11.10 6.07 21.59
N GLN A 135 11.01 4.90 20.96
CA GLN A 135 11.70 4.63 19.70
C GLN A 135 10.97 5.32 18.55
N LEU A 136 11.68 5.57 17.45
CA LEU A 136 11.06 6.00 16.20
C LEU A 136 10.60 4.79 15.38
N GLU A 137 9.54 4.96 14.60
CA GLU A 137 9.17 4.00 13.57
C GLU A 137 10.18 4.01 12.43
N ILE A 138 10.39 2.83 11.85
CA ILE A 138 11.25 2.68 10.69
C ILE A 138 10.54 3.26 9.46
N HIS A 139 11.30 3.98 8.64
CA HIS A 139 10.86 4.49 7.36
C HIS A 139 10.33 3.35 6.46
N CYS A 140 9.14 3.51 5.86
CA CYS A 140 8.51 2.40 5.11
C CYS A 140 9.33 1.88 3.91
N SER A 141 10.22 2.70 3.34
CA SER A 141 11.11 2.30 2.24
C SER A 141 12.43 1.65 2.70
N GLU A 142 12.79 1.78 3.97
CA GLU A 142 14.04 1.24 4.52
C GLU A 142 13.84 -0.23 4.91
N ARG A 143 14.80 -1.08 4.52
CA ARG A 143 14.79 -2.50 4.90
C ARG A 143 15.43 -2.65 6.27
N GLU A 144 14.91 -3.58 7.07
CA GLU A 144 15.26 -3.79 8.48
C GLU A 144 16.75 -3.62 8.78
N GLY A 145 16.99 -2.86 9.86
CA GLY A 145 18.31 -2.56 10.40
C GLY A 145 18.71 -1.12 10.12
N ILE A 146 18.44 -0.21 11.06
CA ILE A 146 19.35 0.87 11.52
C ILE A 146 18.73 1.60 12.71
N SER A 147 19.60 1.82 13.71
CA SER A 147 19.68 2.84 14.76
C SER A 147 18.40 3.56 15.19
N ILE A 148 18.10 3.46 16.49
CA ILE A 148 17.39 4.52 17.22
C ILE A 148 18.15 5.83 16.91
N GLN A 149 17.50 6.74 16.18
CA GLN A 149 17.95 8.12 16.07
C GLN A 149 17.02 8.92 16.97
N GLU A 150 17.56 9.73 17.86
CA GLU A 150 16.74 10.72 18.53
C GLU A 150 16.32 11.76 17.49
N ALA A 151 15.06 12.19 17.56
CA ALA A 151 14.54 13.27 16.74
C ALA A 151 13.97 14.33 17.66
N ASP A 152 14.39 15.57 17.44
CA ASP A 152 13.90 16.73 18.15
C ASP A 152 13.28 17.70 17.14
N GLY A 153 12.18 18.34 17.50
CA GLY A 153 11.38 19.13 16.58
C GLY A 153 9.96 19.44 17.04
N MET A 154 9.19 20.07 16.16
CA MET A 154 7.79 20.39 16.45
C MET A 154 6.95 19.13 16.37
N LEU A 155 6.18 18.87 17.43
CA LEU A 155 5.25 17.75 17.48
C LEU A 155 3.93 18.12 16.79
N LEU A 156 3.66 17.49 15.65
CA LEU A 156 2.44 17.64 14.87
C LEU A 156 1.41 16.59 15.30
N PRO A 157 0.23 16.99 15.81
CA PRO A 157 -0.87 16.05 16.01
C PRO A 157 -1.44 15.60 14.68
N MET A 158 -1.59 14.29 14.53
CA MET A 158 -2.13 13.66 13.32
C MET A 158 -3.42 12.88 13.66
N LEU A 159 -3.99 12.19 12.69
CA LEU A 159 -5.33 11.59 12.82
C LEU A 159 -5.35 10.19 13.47
N GLY A 160 -4.17 9.57 13.66
CA GLY A 160 -4.04 8.26 14.26
C GLY A 160 -4.43 7.09 13.35
N HIS A 161 -4.21 5.87 13.84
CA HIS A 161 -4.34 4.64 13.04
C HIS A 161 -5.77 4.35 12.55
N GLY A 162 -6.78 4.98 13.17
CA GLY A 162 -8.18 4.89 12.76
C GLY A 162 -8.48 5.64 11.45
N CYS A 163 -7.60 6.56 11.04
CA CYS A 163 -7.67 7.23 9.75
C CYS A 163 -6.63 6.64 8.80
N SER A 164 -6.97 6.54 7.52
CA SER A 164 -6.11 5.92 6.51
C SER A 164 -6.33 6.52 5.13
N LEU A 165 -5.30 6.43 4.29
CA LEU A 165 -5.38 6.76 2.88
C LEU A 165 -5.63 5.52 2.04
N SER A 166 -6.24 5.71 0.87
CA SER A 166 -6.19 4.74 -0.23
C SER A 166 -5.52 5.43 -1.41
N ALA A 167 -4.83 4.68 -2.27
CA ALA A 167 -4.11 5.25 -3.40
C ALA A 167 -4.44 4.52 -4.70
N GLY A 168 -4.58 5.27 -5.79
CA GLY A 168 -4.65 4.74 -7.15
C GLY A 168 -3.44 5.24 -7.95
N ILE A 169 -2.65 4.31 -8.49
CA ILE A 169 -1.45 4.62 -9.27
C ILE A 169 -1.57 4.00 -10.65
N VAL A 170 -1.46 4.83 -11.69
CA VAL A 170 -1.38 4.36 -13.08
C VAL A 170 0.03 4.57 -13.63
N TYR A 171 0.56 3.55 -14.26
CA TYR A 171 1.81 3.60 -15.02
C TYR A 171 1.49 3.60 -16.50
N GLY A 172 2.20 4.40 -17.28
CA GLY A 172 2.10 4.33 -18.74
C GLY A 172 3.09 5.27 -19.40
N HIS A 173 3.07 5.26 -20.73
CA HIS A 173 4.04 5.98 -21.53
C HIS A 173 3.84 7.50 -21.43
N TYR A 174 4.94 8.28 -21.48
CA TYR A 174 4.89 9.75 -21.40
C TYR A 174 4.12 10.43 -22.54
N LYS A 175 3.84 9.69 -23.64
CA LYS A 175 3.01 10.14 -24.77
C LYS A 175 1.51 9.88 -24.56
N THR A 176 1.13 9.10 -23.55
CA THR A 176 -0.27 8.84 -23.27
C THR A 176 -0.94 10.13 -22.78
N PRO A 177 -2.11 10.51 -23.34
CA PRO A 177 -2.80 11.73 -22.92
C PRO A 177 -3.04 11.77 -21.40
N LEU A 178 -2.61 12.85 -20.75
CA LEU A 178 -2.67 12.98 -19.28
C LEU A 178 -4.10 12.83 -18.75
N GLY A 179 -5.11 13.34 -19.45
CA GLY A 179 -6.51 13.21 -19.03
C GLY A 179 -6.98 11.75 -18.90
N VAL A 180 -6.50 10.87 -19.78
CA VAL A 180 -6.81 9.43 -19.72
C VAL A 180 -6.13 8.80 -18.50
N MET A 181 -4.87 9.15 -18.26
CA MET A 181 -4.12 8.67 -17.09
C MET A 181 -4.78 9.13 -15.78
N LEU A 182 -5.22 10.39 -15.70
CA LEU A 182 -5.93 10.92 -14.53
C LEU A 182 -7.26 10.20 -14.29
N SER A 183 -8.03 9.96 -15.36
CA SER A 183 -9.29 9.21 -15.28
C SER A 183 -9.06 7.79 -14.75
N GLU A 184 -8.05 7.08 -15.26
CA GLU A 184 -7.73 5.73 -14.80
C GLU A 184 -7.17 5.69 -13.38
N ALA A 185 -6.31 6.63 -12.99
CA ALA A 185 -5.82 6.72 -11.62
C ALA A 185 -6.97 6.91 -10.62
N ARG A 186 -7.94 7.76 -10.96
CA ARG A 186 -9.16 7.97 -10.16
C ARG A 186 -10.03 6.71 -10.13
N ARG A 187 -10.24 6.06 -11.26
CA ARG A 187 -11.02 4.80 -11.33
C ARG A 187 -10.39 3.69 -10.47
N LEU A 188 -9.06 3.55 -10.51
CA LEU A 188 -8.32 2.61 -9.66
C LEU A 188 -8.48 2.94 -8.18
N LEU A 189 -8.46 4.22 -7.81
CA LEU A 189 -8.69 4.64 -6.43
C LEU A 189 -10.10 4.29 -5.96
N ASP A 190 -11.12 4.64 -6.74
CA ASP A 190 -12.51 4.48 -6.31
C ASP A 190 -12.99 3.02 -6.40
N GLU A 191 -12.85 2.36 -7.56
CA GLU A 191 -13.36 1.00 -7.76
C GLU A 191 -12.45 -0.09 -7.15
N MET A 192 -11.13 0.02 -7.35
CA MET A 192 -10.22 -1.05 -6.94
C MET A 192 -9.79 -0.90 -5.48
N ALA A 193 -9.31 0.29 -5.09
CA ALA A 193 -8.78 0.48 -3.74
C ALA A 193 -9.90 0.63 -2.69
N LYS A 194 -10.89 1.51 -2.91
CA LYS A 194 -11.95 1.78 -1.92
C LYS A 194 -13.01 0.68 -1.88
N GLU A 195 -13.55 0.28 -3.04
CA GLU A 195 -14.64 -0.70 -3.08
C GLU A 195 -14.12 -2.14 -2.99
N ARG A 196 -13.32 -2.62 -3.96
CA ARG A 196 -12.93 -4.04 -4.01
C ARG A 196 -11.92 -4.47 -2.97
N ALA A 197 -10.93 -3.63 -2.67
CA ALA A 197 -9.92 -3.94 -1.65
C ALA A 197 -10.35 -3.52 -0.24
N GLY A 198 -11.48 -2.80 -0.09
CA GLY A 198 -12.04 -2.43 1.21
C GLY A 198 -11.37 -1.23 1.88
N ARG A 199 -10.90 -0.25 1.09
CA ARG A 199 -10.13 0.93 1.53
C ARG A 199 -8.80 0.53 2.18
N ARG A 200 -8.06 1.51 2.70
CA ARG A 200 -6.72 1.35 3.30
C ARG A 200 -5.83 0.47 2.42
N SER A 201 -5.81 0.78 1.13
CA SER A 201 -5.16 -0.05 0.11
C SER A 201 -4.54 0.78 -1.00
N ILE A 202 -3.64 0.14 -1.75
CA ILE A 202 -3.02 0.68 -2.95
C ILE A 202 -3.51 -0.11 -4.16
N ALA A 203 -4.05 0.58 -5.15
CA ALA A 203 -4.39 0.05 -6.46
C ALA A 203 -3.36 0.51 -7.50
N LEU A 204 -2.90 -0.42 -8.32
CA LEU A 204 -1.94 -0.21 -9.39
C LEU A 204 -2.58 -0.59 -10.73
N GLY A 205 -2.27 0.17 -11.77
CA GLY A 205 -2.66 -0.16 -13.14
C GLY A 205 -1.54 0.11 -14.13
N HIS A 206 -1.38 -0.76 -15.12
CA HIS A 206 -0.49 -0.55 -16.26
C HIS A 206 -1.32 -0.22 -17.50
N PHE A 207 -1.11 0.99 -18.02
CA PHE A 207 -1.74 1.54 -19.19
C PHE A 207 -0.81 1.41 -20.42
N SER A 208 -1.26 0.60 -21.38
CA SER A 208 -0.59 0.37 -22.67
C SER A 208 -1.18 1.27 -23.77
N ARG A 209 -0.68 1.14 -25.01
CA ARG A 209 -1.24 1.85 -26.18
C ARG A 209 -2.72 1.58 -26.41
N ASN A 210 -3.20 0.37 -26.06
CA ASN A 210 -4.57 -0.09 -26.28
C ASN A 210 -5.45 0.07 -25.03
N GLY A 211 -5.01 0.86 -24.05
CA GLY A 211 -5.73 1.04 -22.78
C GLY A 211 -5.11 0.27 -21.63
N LEU A 212 -5.89 0.13 -20.56
CA LEU A 212 -5.47 -0.52 -19.33
C LEU A 212 -5.27 -2.03 -19.52
N LYS A 213 -4.01 -2.48 -19.50
CA LYS A 213 -3.63 -3.88 -19.74
C LYS A 213 -3.88 -4.71 -18.48
N THR A 214 -3.41 -4.23 -17.34
CA THR A 214 -3.48 -4.94 -16.06
C THR A 214 -3.79 -4.02 -14.90
N GLN A 215 -4.48 -4.55 -13.89
CA GLN A 215 -4.79 -3.81 -12.66
C GLN A 215 -4.80 -4.72 -11.43
N PHE A 216 -4.40 -4.19 -10.28
CA PHE A 216 -4.28 -4.95 -9.05
C PHE A 216 -4.43 -4.05 -7.83
N ALA A 217 -4.85 -4.61 -6.68
CA ALA A 217 -4.90 -3.87 -5.43
C ALA A 217 -4.43 -4.71 -4.24
N VAL A 218 -3.75 -4.08 -3.29
CA VAL A 218 -3.31 -4.73 -2.05
C VAL A 218 -3.55 -3.81 -0.87
N SER A 219 -4.02 -4.37 0.25
CA SER A 219 -4.12 -3.64 1.53
C SER A 219 -2.75 -3.13 1.95
N TRP A 220 -2.69 -1.95 2.57
CA TRP A 220 -1.49 -1.45 3.22
C TRP A 220 -0.99 -2.44 4.28
N ASP A 221 -1.90 -2.95 5.12
CA ASP A 221 -1.56 -3.79 6.27
C ASP A 221 -1.89 -5.27 6.06
N GLU A 222 -0.90 -6.11 6.34
CA GLU A 222 -1.09 -7.49 6.83
C GLU A 222 -0.42 -7.59 8.20
N GLY A 223 -1.15 -7.41 9.31
CA GLY A 223 -0.61 -7.54 10.67
C GLY A 223 0.31 -6.41 11.12
N GLY A 224 -0.18 -5.16 11.06
CA GLY A 224 0.36 -4.01 11.80
C GLY A 224 1.53 -3.23 11.18
N ARG A 225 1.94 -3.54 9.95
CA ARG A 225 2.92 -2.78 9.15
C ARG A 225 2.50 -2.75 7.68
N LEU A 226 3.04 -1.80 6.90
CA LEU A 226 2.87 -1.59 5.45
C LEU A 226 3.35 -2.77 4.56
N LYS A 227 2.94 -4.00 4.86
CA LYS A 227 3.43 -5.24 4.20
C LYS A 227 2.93 -5.39 2.76
N GLY A 228 1.84 -4.74 2.37
CA GLY A 228 1.38 -4.75 0.97
C GLY A 228 2.44 -4.26 0.00
N THR A 229 3.15 -3.19 0.37
CA THR A 229 4.25 -2.65 -0.45
C THR A 229 5.45 -3.59 -0.51
N LYS A 230 5.74 -4.31 0.58
CA LYS A 230 6.76 -5.37 0.63
C LYS A 230 6.40 -6.51 -0.32
N ILE A 231 5.15 -6.98 -0.33
CA ILE A 231 4.68 -8.01 -1.28
C ILE A 231 4.97 -7.57 -2.72
N LEU A 232 4.53 -6.37 -3.10
CA LEU A 232 4.76 -5.83 -4.44
C LEU A 232 6.26 -5.76 -4.79
N LYS A 233 7.07 -5.22 -3.87
CA LYS A 233 8.53 -5.09 -4.04
C LYS A 233 9.24 -6.44 -4.15
N ASP A 234 8.87 -7.42 -3.33
CA ASP A 234 9.50 -8.73 -3.32
C ASP A 234 9.16 -9.50 -4.60
N VAL A 235 7.94 -9.36 -5.13
CA VAL A 235 7.56 -9.90 -6.44
C VAL A 235 8.33 -9.19 -7.57
N CYS A 236 8.38 -7.85 -7.57
CA CYS A 236 9.16 -7.09 -8.57
C CYS A 236 10.64 -7.52 -8.56
N ASN A 237 11.25 -7.63 -7.38
CA ASN A 237 12.64 -8.09 -7.22
C ASN A 237 12.81 -9.54 -7.66
N GLY A 238 11.82 -10.40 -7.41
CA GLY A 238 11.82 -11.79 -7.85
C GLY A 238 11.88 -11.91 -9.38
N PHE A 239 11.12 -11.10 -10.10
CA PHE A 239 11.21 -11.03 -11.56
C PHE A 239 12.53 -10.41 -12.02
N LYS A 240 12.96 -9.26 -11.47
CA LYS A 240 14.24 -8.61 -11.83
C LYS A 240 15.45 -9.52 -11.67
N LYS A 241 15.44 -10.42 -10.67
CA LYS A 241 16.55 -11.33 -10.35
C LYS A 241 16.39 -12.72 -10.95
N ASN A 242 15.38 -12.95 -11.79
CA ASN A 242 15.05 -14.26 -12.36
C ASN A 242 14.78 -15.36 -11.29
N SER A 243 14.43 -14.97 -10.06
CA SER A 243 13.97 -15.89 -9.01
C SER A 243 12.52 -16.34 -9.25
N LEU A 244 11.75 -15.56 -10.00
CA LEU A 244 10.41 -15.89 -10.49
C LEU A 244 10.44 -16.02 -12.01
N SER A 245 9.85 -17.09 -12.55
CA SER A 245 9.74 -17.24 -13.99
C SER A 245 8.77 -16.24 -14.60
N ARG A 246 9.16 -15.65 -15.73
CA ARG A 246 8.30 -14.81 -16.57
C ARG A 246 7.01 -15.51 -17.03
N ARG A 247 7.00 -16.85 -17.08
CA ARG A 247 5.83 -17.66 -17.46
C ARG A 247 4.86 -17.94 -16.31
N LEU A 248 5.23 -17.64 -15.07
CA LEU A 248 4.39 -17.87 -13.88
C LEU A 248 2.97 -17.33 -14.03
N PRO A 249 2.76 -16.05 -14.42
CA PRO A 249 1.42 -15.49 -14.46
C PRO A 249 0.55 -16.18 -15.52
N TYR A 250 1.13 -16.60 -16.64
CA TYR A 250 0.40 -17.25 -17.73
C TYR A 250 -0.05 -18.67 -17.34
N LYS A 251 0.83 -19.46 -16.71
CA LYS A 251 0.45 -20.78 -16.17
C LYS A 251 -0.65 -20.67 -15.11
N LEU A 252 -0.53 -19.69 -14.22
CA LEU A 252 -1.55 -19.44 -13.21
C LEU A 252 -2.88 -18.98 -13.83
N ARG A 253 -2.82 -18.26 -14.95
CA ARG A 253 -4.01 -17.84 -15.71
C ARG A 253 -4.73 -19.06 -16.31
N GLU A 254 -4.00 -19.99 -16.91
CA GLU A 254 -4.56 -21.21 -17.52
C GLU A 254 -5.34 -22.07 -16.51
N ILE A 255 -4.89 -22.11 -15.25
CA ILE A 255 -5.55 -22.90 -14.19
C ILE A 255 -6.71 -22.15 -13.52
N MET A 256 -6.94 -20.86 -13.80
CA MET A 256 -7.99 -20.08 -13.13
C MET A 256 -9.39 -20.68 -13.25
N PRO A 257 -9.83 -21.25 -14.40
CA PRO A 257 -11.13 -21.92 -14.47
C PRO A 257 -11.28 -23.06 -13.44
N LEU A 258 -10.22 -23.84 -13.22
CA LEU A 258 -10.19 -24.91 -12.21
C LEU A 258 -10.26 -24.35 -10.78
N VAL A 259 -9.50 -23.28 -10.52
CA VAL A 259 -9.50 -22.60 -9.21
C VAL A 259 -10.88 -22.06 -8.87
N THR A 260 -11.56 -21.43 -9.84
CA THR A 260 -12.93 -20.91 -9.69
C THR A 260 -13.93 -22.03 -9.44
N ALA A 261 -13.86 -23.12 -10.19
CA ALA A 261 -14.74 -24.28 -10.00
C ALA A 261 -14.56 -24.92 -8.62
N ALA A 262 -13.32 -25.11 -8.18
CA ALA A 262 -13.02 -25.68 -6.87
C ALA A 262 -13.49 -24.77 -5.73
N ARG A 263 -13.34 -23.44 -5.87
CA ARG A 263 -13.82 -22.48 -4.88
C ARG A 263 -15.32 -22.60 -4.65
N ARG A 264 -16.12 -22.68 -5.73
CA ARG A 264 -17.58 -22.81 -5.65
C ARG A 264 -18.00 -24.10 -4.93
N GLN A 265 -17.23 -25.18 -5.04
CA GLN A 265 -17.51 -26.42 -4.31
C GLN A 265 -17.15 -26.32 -2.82
N ILE A 266 -16.01 -25.70 -2.51
CA ILE A 266 -15.54 -25.56 -1.13
C ILE A 266 -16.42 -24.60 -0.32
N ILE A 267 -16.91 -23.52 -0.92
CA ILE A 267 -17.81 -22.55 -0.26
C ILE A 267 -19.16 -23.18 0.14
N LYS A 268 -19.61 -24.25 -0.54
CA LYS A 268 -20.87 -24.95 -0.19
C LYS A 268 -20.78 -25.78 1.10
N GLN A 269 -19.60 -25.92 1.70
CA GLN A 269 -19.43 -26.66 2.95
C GLN A 269 -19.90 -25.81 4.14
N GLU A 270 -20.63 -26.44 5.07
CA GLU A 270 -21.12 -25.78 6.30
C GLU A 270 -19.99 -25.43 7.28
N ASP A 271 -18.91 -26.20 7.27
CA ASP A 271 -17.75 -25.98 8.13
C ASP A 271 -16.77 -24.97 7.50
N HIS A 272 -16.95 -23.69 7.83
CA HIS A 272 -16.14 -22.59 7.33
C HIS A 272 -14.64 -22.71 7.66
N GLU A 273 -14.29 -23.32 8.79
CA GLU A 273 -12.89 -23.47 9.20
C GLU A 273 -12.20 -24.54 8.34
N LYS A 274 -12.82 -25.71 8.21
CA LYS A 274 -12.31 -26.76 7.32
C LYS A 274 -12.27 -26.31 5.86
N ALA A 275 -13.29 -25.59 5.39
CA ALA A 275 -13.32 -25.03 4.04
C ALA A 275 -12.14 -24.09 3.79
N SER A 276 -11.81 -23.22 4.76
CA SER A 276 -10.67 -22.31 4.67
C SER A 276 -9.33 -23.07 4.61
N ILE A 277 -9.14 -24.09 5.45
CA ILE A 277 -7.92 -24.92 5.45
C ILE A 277 -7.77 -25.66 4.12
N GLN A 278 -8.83 -26.31 3.65
CA GLN A 278 -8.85 -27.03 2.36
C GLN A 278 -8.54 -26.08 1.20
N TRP A 279 -9.18 -24.91 1.17
CA TRP A 279 -8.94 -23.87 0.18
C TRP A 279 -7.48 -23.44 0.14
N ASN A 280 -6.90 -23.11 1.30
CA ASN A 280 -5.51 -22.68 1.40
C ASN A 280 -4.53 -23.76 0.93
N ARG A 281 -4.77 -25.04 1.27
CA ARG A 281 -3.96 -26.16 0.79
C ARG A 281 -4.04 -26.34 -0.72
N LEU A 282 -5.24 -26.25 -1.29
CA LEU A 282 -5.47 -26.43 -2.71
C LEU A 282 -4.77 -25.36 -3.55
N ILE A 283 -4.97 -24.09 -3.23
CA ILE A 283 -4.33 -22.99 -3.97
C ILE A 283 -2.81 -23.03 -3.81
N ALA A 284 -2.28 -23.44 -2.64
CA ALA A 284 -0.84 -23.61 -2.45
C ALA A 284 -0.29 -24.72 -3.36
N GLY A 285 -1.01 -25.84 -3.50
CA GLY A 285 -0.65 -26.92 -4.43
C GLY A 285 -0.65 -26.50 -5.89
N PHE A 286 -1.68 -25.76 -6.32
CA PHE A 286 -1.73 -25.18 -7.66
C PHE A 286 -0.57 -24.24 -7.95
N PHE A 287 -0.23 -23.37 -6.99
CA PHE A 287 0.90 -22.45 -7.11
C PHE A 287 2.24 -23.19 -7.18
N ALA A 288 2.44 -24.20 -6.32
CA ALA A 288 3.64 -25.02 -6.33
C ALA A 288 3.83 -25.74 -7.66
N ASN A 289 2.79 -26.38 -8.21
CA ASN A 289 2.84 -27.02 -9.52
C ASN A 289 3.18 -26.04 -10.67
N ALA A 290 2.61 -24.82 -10.61
CA ALA A 290 2.96 -23.79 -11.57
C ALA A 290 4.45 -23.45 -11.52
N CYS A 291 5.03 -23.34 -10.31
CA CYS A 291 6.47 -23.15 -10.07
C CYS A 291 7.33 -24.34 -10.49
N ASP A 292 6.97 -25.58 -10.13
CA ASP A 292 7.80 -26.78 -10.33
C ASP A 292 7.88 -27.20 -11.80
N SER A 293 6.80 -26.98 -12.57
CA SER A 293 6.83 -27.12 -14.03
C SER A 293 7.80 -26.15 -14.72
N MET A 294 8.55 -25.34 -13.97
CA MET A 294 9.66 -24.49 -14.43
C MET A 294 11.04 -25.05 -14.06
N GLU A 295 11.15 -25.92 -13.06
CA GLU A 295 12.42 -26.39 -12.48
C GLU A 295 12.79 -27.80 -12.97
N LYS A 296 12.92 -28.00 -14.28
CA LYS A 296 13.51 -29.24 -14.84
C LYS A 296 15.02 -29.41 -14.59
N ASN A 297 15.60 -28.69 -13.61
CA ASN A 297 16.97 -28.85 -13.15
C ASN A 297 16.98 -29.26 -11.67
N ILE A 298 17.03 -30.57 -11.44
CA ILE A 298 16.79 -31.28 -10.16
C ILE A 298 17.86 -31.04 -9.07
N PHE A 299 18.85 -30.15 -9.26
CA PHE A 299 19.99 -30.04 -8.34
C PHE A 299 20.43 -28.60 -7.97
N LYS A 300 19.51 -27.68 -7.68
CA LYS A 300 19.85 -26.45 -6.94
C LYS A 300 19.00 -26.29 -5.71
N LYS A 301 19.65 -26.29 -4.54
CA LYS A 301 19.06 -25.88 -3.25
C LYS A 301 18.51 -24.45 -3.42
N GLU A 302 17.21 -24.25 -3.17
CA GLU A 302 16.59 -22.92 -3.30
C GLU A 302 17.27 -21.91 -2.36
N ASP A 303 17.69 -20.77 -2.90
CA ASP A 303 18.17 -19.64 -2.10
C ASP A 303 17.00 -19.01 -1.31
N ARG A 304 17.29 -18.48 -0.11
CA ARG A 304 16.32 -17.82 0.79
C ARG A 304 15.54 -16.73 0.05
N LYS A 305 16.20 -15.96 -0.81
CA LYS A 305 15.57 -14.88 -1.59
C LYS A 305 14.57 -15.41 -2.62
N THR A 306 14.83 -16.58 -3.20
CA THR A 306 13.89 -17.22 -4.13
C THR A 306 12.64 -17.68 -3.38
N LYS A 307 12.81 -18.24 -2.18
CA LYS A 307 11.69 -18.64 -1.33
C LYS A 307 10.83 -17.43 -0.92
N GLU A 308 11.46 -16.33 -0.50
CA GLU A 308 10.76 -15.07 -0.17
C GLU A 308 9.97 -14.52 -1.37
N ALA A 309 10.57 -14.54 -2.57
CA ALA A 309 9.90 -14.09 -3.79
C ALA A 309 8.71 -14.99 -4.17
N LYS A 310 8.86 -16.32 -4.09
CA LYS A 310 7.78 -17.28 -4.33
C LYS A 310 6.63 -17.09 -3.33
N GLU A 311 6.95 -16.88 -2.06
CA GLU A 311 5.94 -16.60 -1.03
C GLU A 311 5.20 -15.28 -1.30
N ALA A 312 5.92 -14.21 -1.64
CA ALA A 312 5.31 -12.94 -2.00
C ALA A 312 4.42 -13.07 -3.25
N ALA A 313 4.86 -13.80 -4.27
CA ALA A 313 4.07 -14.06 -5.47
C ALA A 313 2.80 -14.87 -5.18
N PHE A 314 2.89 -15.88 -4.30
CA PHE A 314 1.73 -16.63 -3.84
C PHE A 314 0.72 -15.72 -3.12
N ARG A 315 1.17 -14.86 -2.22
CA ARG A 315 0.30 -13.89 -1.53
C ARG A 315 -0.35 -12.90 -2.50
N ALA A 316 0.41 -12.38 -3.47
CA ALA A 316 -0.12 -11.49 -4.50
C ALA A 316 -1.20 -12.17 -5.35
N TRP A 317 -0.97 -13.42 -5.77
CA TRP A 317 -1.95 -14.20 -6.52
C TRP A 317 -3.19 -14.52 -5.69
N LYS A 318 -3.02 -14.94 -4.43
CA LYS A 318 -4.13 -15.19 -3.50
C LYS A 318 -4.99 -13.94 -3.31
N GLN A 319 -4.37 -12.77 -3.17
CA GLN A 319 -5.08 -11.49 -3.11
C GLN A 319 -5.82 -11.19 -4.43
N GLY A 320 -5.22 -11.50 -5.58
CA GLY A 320 -5.89 -11.40 -6.88
C GLY A 320 -7.15 -12.25 -6.95
N ILE A 321 -7.09 -13.51 -6.49
CA ILE A 321 -8.28 -14.39 -6.43
C ILE A 321 -9.37 -13.79 -5.52
N LYS A 322 -9.01 -13.08 -4.46
CA LYS A 322 -9.97 -12.38 -3.59
C LYS A 322 -10.60 -11.18 -4.29
N LEU A 323 -9.82 -10.35 -4.98
CA LEU A 323 -10.29 -9.14 -5.69
C LEU A 323 -11.25 -9.45 -6.84
N TYR A 324 -10.94 -10.51 -7.58
CA TYR A 324 -11.69 -10.94 -8.76
C TYR A 324 -12.60 -12.14 -8.47
N ALA A 325 -12.83 -12.41 -7.19
CA ALA A 325 -13.88 -13.30 -6.75
C ALA A 325 -15.24 -12.81 -7.24
N GLU A 326 -16.11 -13.73 -7.65
CA GLU A 326 -17.54 -13.45 -7.77
C GLU A 326 -18.05 -13.04 -6.37
N GLN A 327 -18.32 -11.74 -6.18
CA GLN A 327 -18.90 -11.25 -4.93
C GLN A 327 -20.43 -11.37 -4.97
N ASP A 328 -21.08 -11.08 -6.11
CA ASP A 328 -22.55 -11.02 -6.21
C ASP A 328 -23.12 -11.38 -7.60
N GLY A 329 -22.44 -12.24 -8.40
CA GLY A 329 -22.94 -12.67 -9.73
C GLY A 329 -23.00 -11.58 -10.81
N THR A 330 -22.59 -10.35 -10.50
CA THR A 330 -22.61 -9.15 -11.36
C THR A 330 -21.22 -8.63 -11.72
N THR A 331 -20.19 -9.47 -11.55
CA THR A 331 -18.80 -9.00 -11.64
C THR A 331 -18.38 -8.78 -13.11
N PRO A 332 -17.89 -7.58 -13.50
CA PRO A 332 -17.53 -7.29 -14.89
C PRO A 332 -16.13 -7.81 -15.30
N TYR A 333 -15.39 -8.48 -14.40
CA TYR A 333 -14.01 -8.87 -14.63
C TYR A 333 -13.83 -10.40 -14.70
N PRO A 334 -13.11 -10.91 -15.71
CA PRO A 334 -12.81 -12.33 -15.83
C PRO A 334 -11.95 -12.84 -14.66
N ALA A 335 -12.17 -14.08 -14.22
CA ALA A 335 -11.38 -14.70 -13.14
C ALA A 335 -9.87 -14.75 -13.48
N GLU A 336 -9.54 -14.78 -14.76
CA GLU A 336 -8.18 -14.70 -15.32
C GLU A 336 -7.43 -13.45 -14.87
N LYS A 337 -8.12 -12.37 -14.49
CA LYS A 337 -7.53 -11.15 -13.95
C LYS A 337 -6.90 -11.35 -12.57
N ALA A 338 -7.13 -12.48 -11.90
CA ALA A 338 -6.48 -12.82 -10.63
C ALA A 338 -4.94 -12.83 -10.69
N VAL A 339 -4.34 -12.98 -11.88
CA VAL A 339 -2.89 -12.93 -12.06
C VAL A 339 -2.34 -11.53 -12.31
N ASP A 340 -3.20 -10.51 -12.46
CA ASP A 340 -2.78 -9.15 -12.85
C ASP A 340 -1.78 -8.54 -11.87
N GLY A 341 -1.84 -8.88 -10.58
CA GLY A 341 -0.84 -8.43 -9.61
C GLY A 341 0.58 -8.87 -9.96
N LEU A 342 0.75 -10.10 -10.45
CA LEU A 342 2.05 -10.59 -10.91
C LEU A 342 2.47 -9.92 -12.21
N LEU A 343 1.52 -9.67 -13.13
CA LEU A 343 1.81 -9.02 -14.41
C LEU A 343 2.19 -7.56 -14.25
N VAL A 344 1.53 -6.81 -13.36
CA VAL A 344 1.93 -5.44 -13.00
C VAL A 344 3.34 -5.45 -12.40
N CYS A 345 3.63 -6.35 -11.46
CA CYS A 345 4.97 -6.44 -10.87
C CYS A 345 6.05 -6.84 -11.89
N ARG A 346 5.71 -7.71 -12.86
CA ARG A 346 6.60 -8.05 -13.97
C ARG A 346 6.86 -6.83 -14.85
N TYR A 347 5.83 -6.06 -15.21
CA TYR A 347 6.00 -4.81 -15.96
C TYR A 347 6.93 -3.83 -15.23
N LEU A 348 6.70 -3.60 -13.93
CA LEU A 348 7.54 -2.75 -13.09
C LEU A 348 8.97 -3.29 -12.89
N ALA A 349 9.19 -4.58 -13.16
CA ALA A 349 10.52 -5.16 -13.18
C ALA A 349 11.36 -4.72 -14.38
N GLY A 350 10.77 -4.02 -15.37
CA GLY A 350 11.42 -3.72 -16.65
C GLY A 350 11.44 -4.93 -17.60
N GLU A 351 10.58 -5.92 -17.32
CA GLU A 351 10.48 -7.18 -18.05
C GLU A 351 9.29 -7.12 -19.03
N GLU A 352 9.22 -6.04 -19.82
CA GLU A 352 8.28 -5.96 -20.93
C GLU A 352 8.53 -7.11 -21.92
N GLU A 353 7.45 -7.57 -22.55
CA GLU A 353 7.59 -8.27 -23.82
C GLU A 353 8.15 -7.26 -24.83
N ASP A 354 9.26 -7.61 -25.48
CA ASP A 354 9.49 -7.19 -26.86
C ASP A 354 8.28 -7.70 -27.67
N GLU A 355 7.16 -6.99 -27.64
CA GLU A 355 6.05 -7.19 -28.56
C GLU A 355 6.58 -6.73 -29.94
N GLN A 356 7.15 -7.68 -30.67
CA GLN A 356 7.47 -7.60 -32.10
C GLN A 356 6.23 -7.29 -32.94
#